data_AF-A0A8J3U6C3-F1
#
_entry.id   AF-A0A8J3U6C3-F1
#
_cell.length_a   1.000
_cell.length_b   1.000
_cell.length_c   1.000
_cell.angle_alpha   90.00
_cell.angle_beta   90.00
_cell.angle_gamma   90.00
#
_symmetry.space_group_name_H-M   'P 1'
#
loop_
_entity.id
_entity.type
_entity.pdbx_description
1 polymer ?
#
loop_
_entity_poly.entity_id
_entity_poly.type
_entity_poly.pdbx_seq_one_letter_code
_entity_poly.pdbx_strand_id
1 'polypeptide(L)'
;MCGIGSLQGHDWTLDLWFVDEPERQPDLADLRTMPPRLTGEARVAILRIKDAWADRPEYGTTVHSVDVYRSVLDDGVHTPEQFTQWLSARGRRS
;
A
#
# COMPACT_ATOMS: atom_id res chain seq x y z
N MET A 1 -7.80 -36.47 -0.06
CA MET A 1 -7.32 -35.22 -0.69
C MET A 1 -6.85 -34.33 0.47
N CYS A 2 -5.54 -34.15 0.64
CA CYS A 2 -4.98 -33.48 1.80
C CYS A 2 -4.95 -31.97 1.52
N GLY A 3 -5.80 -31.20 2.21
CA GLY A 3 -5.78 -29.74 2.18
C GLY A 3 -4.71 -29.22 3.13
N ILE A 4 -3.95 -28.21 2.69
CA ILE A 4 -2.96 -27.53 3.51
C ILE A 4 -3.74 -26.67 4.52
N GLY A 5 -4.08 -27.25 5.68
CA GLY A 5 -4.77 -26.55 6.76
C GLY A 5 -3.78 -25.81 7.65
N SER A 6 -3.87 -24.47 7.67
CA SER A 6 -3.27 -23.66 8.74
C SER A 6 -4.03 -23.95 10.05
N LEU A 7 -3.31 -24.19 11.14
CA LEU A 7 -3.84 -24.60 12.45
C LEU A 7 -4.65 -23.51 13.19
N GLN A 8 -5.02 -22.41 12.53
CA GLN A 8 -5.69 -21.25 13.17
C GLN A 8 -6.97 -20.79 12.48
N GLY A 9 -7.51 -21.51 11.49
CA GLY A 9 -8.89 -21.29 11.02
C GLY A 9 -9.20 -19.87 10.54
N HIS A 10 -8.23 -19.15 10.00
CA HIS A 10 -8.50 -17.94 9.24
C HIS A 10 -8.81 -18.35 7.80
N ASP A 11 -10.08 -18.17 7.40
CA ASP A 11 -10.48 -18.22 5.99
C ASP A 11 -9.75 -17.09 5.26
N TRP A 12 -8.78 -17.45 4.42
CA TRP A 12 -8.13 -16.49 3.53
C TRP A 12 -8.80 -16.55 2.16
N THR A 13 -9.13 -15.39 1.64
CA THR A 13 -9.53 -15.22 0.24
C THR A 13 -8.28 -14.83 -0.56
N LEU A 14 -8.04 -15.52 -1.68
CA LEU A 14 -6.96 -15.17 -2.61
C LEU A 14 -7.59 -14.80 -3.94
N ASP A 15 -7.39 -13.54 -4.32
CA ASP A 15 -7.75 -13.05 -5.64
C ASP A 15 -6.54 -13.19 -6.57
N LEU A 16 -6.62 -14.13 -7.52
CA LEU A 16 -5.60 -14.34 -8.54
C LEU A 16 -6.08 -13.72 -9.87
N TRP A 17 -5.38 -12.68 -10.30
CA TRP A 17 -5.70 -11.98 -11.55
C TRP A 17 -4.72 -12.41 -12.64
N PHE A 18 -5.23 -13.03 -13.70
CA PHE A 18 -4.46 -13.30 -14.91
C PHE A 18 -4.58 -12.12 -15.86
N VAL A 19 -3.45 -11.72 -16.43
CA VAL A 19 -3.37 -10.63 -17.39
C VAL A 19 -2.81 -11.19 -18.69
N ASP A 20 -3.64 -11.24 -19.73
CA ASP A 20 -3.26 -11.79 -21.03
C ASP A 20 -2.39 -10.83 -21.86
N GLU A 21 -2.60 -9.52 -21.71
CA GLU A 21 -1.86 -8.47 -22.42
C GLU A 21 -1.34 -7.40 -21.42
N PRO A 22 -0.18 -7.63 -20.79
CA PRO A 22 0.31 -6.77 -19.72
C PRO A 22 0.60 -5.32 -20.18
N GLU A 23 0.77 -5.07 -21.48
CA GLU A 23 0.94 -3.71 -22.02
C GLU A 23 -0.36 -2.88 -22.07
N ARG A 24 -1.54 -3.51 -22.02
CA ARG A 24 -2.84 -2.82 -22.10
C ARG A 24 -3.37 -2.33 -20.77
N GLN A 25 -2.72 -2.74 -19.70
CA GLN A 25 -3.07 -2.38 -18.34
C GLN A 25 -2.18 -1.21 -17.91
N PRO A 26 -2.72 0.04 -17.88
CA PRO A 26 -1.92 1.21 -17.50
C PRO A 26 -1.35 1.07 -16.07
N ASP A 27 -2.04 0.34 -15.21
CA ASP A 27 -1.63 -0.09 -13.87
C ASP A 27 -0.40 -1.02 -13.86
N LEU A 28 -0.14 -1.80 -14.92
CA LEU A 28 1.07 -2.62 -15.04
C LEU A 28 2.32 -1.82 -15.42
N ALA A 29 2.17 -0.67 -16.08
CA ALA A 29 3.30 0.23 -16.33
C ALA A 29 3.85 0.81 -15.02
N ASP A 30 2.96 1.16 -14.09
CA ASP A 30 3.33 1.57 -12.73
C ASP A 30 4.05 0.44 -11.98
N LEU A 31 3.61 -0.82 -12.16
CA LEU A 31 4.29 -1.99 -11.60
C LEU A 31 5.68 -2.26 -12.19
N ARG A 32 6.02 -1.72 -13.36
CA ARG A 32 7.38 -1.79 -13.93
C ARG A 32 8.31 -0.68 -13.39
N THR A 33 7.76 0.48 -13.06
CA THR A 33 8.54 1.65 -12.61
C THR A 33 8.64 1.78 -11.09
N MET A 34 7.71 1.17 -10.35
CA MET A 34 7.68 1.18 -8.89
C MET A 34 8.74 0.29 -8.20
N PRO A 35 9.11 -0.91 -8.71
CA PRO A 35 10.03 -1.81 -8.01
C PRO A 35 11.40 -1.19 -7.69
N PRO A 36 12.05 -0.43 -8.60
CA PRO A 36 13.30 0.27 -8.30
C PRO A 36 13.18 1.34 -7.21
N ARG A 37 11.99 1.94 -7.05
CA ARG A 37 11.72 2.99 -6.07
C ARG A 37 11.44 2.43 -4.67
N LEU A 38 11.02 1.16 -4.58
CA LEU A 38 10.76 0.44 -3.34
C LEU A 38 12.05 -0.09 -2.72
N THR A 39 12.92 0.83 -2.29
CA THR A 39 14.11 0.51 -1.48
C THR A 39 13.71 -0.23 -0.18
N GLY A 40 14.67 -0.90 0.46
CA GLY A 40 14.40 -1.57 1.75
C GLY A 40 13.84 -0.61 2.80
N GLU A 41 14.36 0.62 2.83
CA GLU A 41 13.87 1.68 3.71
C GLU A 41 12.44 2.11 3.37
N ALA A 42 12.15 2.36 2.09
CA ALA A 42 10.81 2.73 1.64
C ALA A 42 9.78 1.63 1.96
N ARG A 43 10.15 0.35 1.79
CA ARG A 43 9.29 -0.78 2.16
C ARG A 43 9.00 -0.80 3.66
N VAL A 44 10.01 -0.61 4.50
CA VAL A 44 9.84 -0.57 5.95
C VAL A 44 8.94 0.60 6.36
N ALA A 45 9.13 1.79 5.77
CA ALA A 45 8.27 2.94 6.01
C ALA A 45 6.81 2.67 5.62
N ILE A 46 6.58 2.15 4.41
CA ILE A 46 5.24 1.80 3.91
C ILE A 46 4.55 0.81 4.86
N LEU A 47 5.25 -0.28 5.24
CA LEU A 47 4.67 -1.29 6.12
C LEU A 47 4.36 -0.73 7.50
N ARG A 48 5.25 0.07 8.09
CA ARG A 48 5.01 0.73 9.39
C ARG A 48 3.79 1.65 9.37
N ILE A 49 3.65 2.44 8.30
CA ILE A 49 2.51 3.35 8.16
C ILE A 49 1.23 2.56 7.96
N LYS A 50 1.25 1.54 7.10
CA LYS A 50 0.08 0.68 6.87
C LYS A 50 -0.36 -0.04 8.14
N ASP A 51 0.57 -0.59 8.91
CA ASP A 51 0.29 -1.27 10.17
C ASP A 51 -0.39 -0.33 11.18
N ALA A 52 0.14 0.89 11.33
CA ALA A 52 -0.43 1.88 12.25
C ALA A 52 -1.79 2.47 11.81
N TRP A 53 -2.18 2.29 10.54
CA TRP A 53 -3.39 2.86 9.95
C TRP A 53 -4.44 1.81 9.56
N ALA A 54 -4.10 0.52 9.54
CA ALA A 54 -4.99 -0.54 9.07
C ALA A 54 -6.32 -0.60 9.83
N ASP A 55 -6.29 -0.36 11.15
CA ASP A 55 -7.48 -0.45 12.01
C ASP A 55 -8.28 0.87 12.09
N ARG A 56 -7.84 1.91 11.38
CA ARG A 56 -8.48 3.23 11.44
C ARG A 56 -9.68 3.33 10.49
N PRO A 57 -10.83 3.86 10.92
CA PRO A 57 -12.02 3.99 10.07
C PRO A 57 -11.81 4.93 8.87
N GLU A 58 -10.85 5.85 8.96
CA GLU A 58 -10.49 6.76 7.88
C GLU A 58 -9.71 6.06 6.74
N TYR A 59 -9.09 4.91 7.04
CA TYR A 59 -8.33 4.15 6.07
C TYR A 59 -9.26 3.36 5.14
N GLY A 60 -9.09 3.53 3.83
CA GLY A 60 -9.98 3.00 2.80
C GLY A 60 -11.11 3.96 2.40
N THR A 61 -11.41 4.99 3.20
CA THR A 61 -12.46 5.98 2.91
C THR A 61 -11.88 7.33 2.50
N THR A 62 -11.18 8.00 3.44
CA THR A 62 -10.61 9.34 3.24
C THR A 62 -9.09 9.29 3.02
N VAL A 63 -8.48 8.22 3.52
CA VAL A 63 -7.05 7.92 3.37
C VAL A 63 -6.94 6.61 2.60
N HIS A 64 -6.34 6.65 1.42
CA HIS A 64 -6.22 5.47 0.56
C HIS A 64 -4.80 4.90 0.62
N SER A 65 -4.64 3.62 0.23
CA SER A 65 -3.31 3.00 0.15
C SER A 65 -2.35 3.79 -0.75
N VAL A 66 -2.85 4.40 -1.83
CA VAL A 66 -2.05 5.24 -2.74
C VAL A 66 -1.42 6.43 -2.03
N ASP A 67 -2.05 6.95 -0.97
CA ASP A 67 -1.50 8.07 -0.19
C ASP A 67 -0.26 7.66 0.59
N VAL A 68 -0.26 6.43 1.12
CA VAL A 68 0.91 5.87 1.80
C VAL A 68 2.06 5.73 0.80
N TYR A 69 1.82 5.16 -0.38
CA TYR A 69 2.87 5.03 -1.40
C TYR A 69 3.38 6.40 -1.86
N ARG A 70 2.48 7.35 -2.15
CA ARG A 70 2.84 8.70 -2.59
C ARG A 70 3.68 9.43 -1.55
N SER A 71 3.22 9.48 -0.30
CA SER A 71 3.91 10.18 0.77
C SER A 71 5.33 9.64 1.02
N VAL A 72 5.53 8.33 0.91
CA VAL A 72 6.86 7.71 1.10
C VAL A 72 7.75 7.90 -0.14
N LEU A 73 7.21 7.66 -1.34
CA LEU A 73 8.01 7.60 -2.56
C LEU A 73 8.26 8.98 -3.21
N ASP A 74 7.36 9.93 -3.02
CA ASP A 74 7.45 11.27 -3.62
C ASP A 74 7.81 12.34 -2.58
N ASP A 75 7.33 12.22 -1.35
CA ASP A 75 7.46 13.25 -0.31
C ASP A 75 8.42 12.88 0.85
N GLY A 76 9.04 11.70 0.81
CA GLY A 76 10.06 11.28 1.79
C GLY A 76 9.53 11.07 3.22
N VAL A 77 8.29 10.62 3.35
CA VAL A 77 7.70 10.24 4.64
C VAL A 77 8.22 8.87 5.08
N HIS A 78 8.67 8.75 6.33
CA HIS A 78 9.23 7.52 6.89
C HIS A 78 8.50 7.02 8.16
N THR A 79 7.67 7.85 8.80
CA THR A 79 6.98 7.50 10.05
C THR A 79 5.46 7.79 10.02
N PRO A 80 4.65 7.13 10.87
CA PRO A 80 3.22 7.41 10.98
C PRO A 80 2.87 8.85 11.37
N GLU A 81 3.71 9.49 12.19
CA GLU A 81 3.54 10.89 12.62
C GLU A 81 3.76 11.83 11.44
N GLN A 82 4.83 11.61 10.66
CA GLN A 82 5.10 12.35 9.43
C GLN A 82 3.97 12.18 8.41
N PHE A 83 3.40 10.97 8.32
CA PHE A 83 2.25 10.72 7.45
C PHE A 83 1.01 11.51 7.87
N THR A 84 0.75 11.62 9.17
CA THR A 84 -0.36 12.43 9.71
C THR A 84 -0.18 13.93 9.38
N GLN A 85 1.07 14.42 9.48
CA GLN A 85 1.41 15.79 9.09
C GLN A 85 1.22 16.00 7.58
N TRP A 86 1.64 15.04 6.77
CA TRP A 86 1.48 15.05 5.32
C TRP A 86 0.00 15.11 4.92
N LEU A 87 -0.86 14.30 5.54
CA LEU A 87 -2.31 14.33 5.31
C LEU A 87 -2.92 15.70 5.65
N SER A 88 -2.49 16.30 6.76
CA SER A 88 -2.93 17.63 7.18
C SER A 88 -2.49 18.72 6.17
N ALA A 89 -1.28 18.62 5.64
CA ALA A 89 -0.76 19.55 4.63
C ALA A 89 -1.44 19.36 3.27
N ARG A 90 -1.81 18.13 2.91
CA ARG A 90 -2.58 17.81 1.70
C ARG A 90 -3.97 18.45 1.75
N GLY A 91 -4.68 18.33 2.88
CA GLY A 91 -6.02 18.92 3.05
C GLY A 91 -6.06 20.45 2.97
N ARG A 92 -4.91 21.12 3.14
CA ARG A 92 -4.78 22.60 3.00
C ARG A 92 -4.50 23.06 1.56
N ARG A 93 -4.14 22.15 0.66
CA ARG A 93 -3.84 22.45 -0.75
C ARG A 93 -5.02 22.24 -1.69
N SER A 94 -6.10 21.62 -1.21
CA SER A 94 -7.35 21.41 -1.94
C SER A 94 -8.41 22.41 -1.52
#